data_AF-F1TIT9-F1
#
_entry.id   AF-F1TIT9-F1
#
_cell.length_a   1.000
_cell.length_b   1.000
_cell.length_c   1.000
_cell.angle_alpha   90.00
_cell.angle_beta   90.00
_cell.angle_gamma   90.00
#
_symmetry.space_group_name_H-M   'P 1'
#
loop_
_entity.id
_entity.type
_entity.pdbx_description
1 polymer ?
#
loop_
_entity_poly.entity_id
_entity_poly.type
_entity_poly.pdbx_seq_one_letter_code
_entity_poly.pdbx_strand_id
1 'polypeptide(L)'
;MKRKDLGEKGSITVEAAICLPFFIIVVVSFVFLIKVYLAHEIVQHALTGACNEMSVYGLMYYSTDAEELVGGLEKFLDSEKVSNALEHTGLLPYVQEFGKNTTDYLRAQAVLVPISKILVREYLGNSLYKADLRLKHLNISKGFEGLNFTHSRMLADGKSIDIVAQYQLEFPFLAKLLPAIKITQTSSACIWAGEEGVNSLKGDSEETEQCVWNLDKIKRGREIRRLQGANLPFNFPVISKYENGLAASIKSLNLDEVYYHNTVNLQNKIKGYIRKLQEFNGGKSGSVTIDGSQVYRKELILVVPETDITGPQLRTLNNCVDIAKENGISLKIVKAYGKQNNAKNGEDNGKST
;
A
#
# COMPACT_ATOMS: atom_id res chain seq x y z
N MET A 1 66.72 46.22 52.72
CA MET A 1 66.49 44.81 52.32
C MET A 1 65.62 44.83 51.06
N LYS A 2 66.22 44.80 49.86
CA LYS A 2 65.50 44.88 48.58
C LYS A 2 64.87 43.52 48.27
N ARG A 3 63.54 43.42 48.27
CA ARG A 3 62.82 42.26 47.73
C ARG A 3 63.06 42.20 46.23
N LYS A 4 63.65 41.09 45.78
CA LYS A 4 63.84 40.74 44.36
C LYS A 4 62.47 40.27 43.86
N ASP A 5 61.83 41.09 43.03
CA ASP A 5 60.59 40.73 42.37
C ASP A 5 60.95 39.76 41.22
N LEU A 6 60.79 38.46 41.45
CA LEU A 6 60.95 37.43 40.41
C LEU A 6 59.67 37.41 39.55
N GLY A 7 59.47 38.49 38.79
CA GLY A 7 58.53 38.50 37.68
C GLY A 7 59.20 37.90 36.46
N GLU A 8 59.35 36.56 36.42
CA GLU A 8 59.79 35.87 35.21
C GLU A 8 58.72 36.11 34.12
N LYS A 9 59.06 36.95 33.13
CA LYS A 9 58.20 37.20 31.98
C LYS A 9 58.27 35.97 31.08
N GLY A 10 57.14 35.28 30.94
CA GLY A 10 56.98 34.18 29.99
C GLY A 10 57.37 34.60 28.58
N SER A 11 57.90 33.66 27.80
CA SER A 11 58.26 33.92 26.42
C SER A 11 56.99 34.08 25.58
N ILE A 12 56.77 35.26 25.00
CA ILE A 12 55.58 35.60 24.19
C ILE A 12 55.30 34.60 23.06
N THR A 13 56.35 33.95 22.56
CA THR A 13 56.24 32.90 21.53
C THR A 13 55.63 31.60 22.06
N VAL A 14 55.87 31.25 23.33
CA VAL A 14 55.29 30.05 23.95
C VAL A 14 53.81 30.24 24.22
N GLU A 15 53.41 31.42 24.72
CA GLU A 15 52.01 31.77 24.92
C GLU A 15 51.25 31.80 23.58
N ALA A 16 51.82 32.40 22.54
CA ALA A 16 51.23 32.40 21.20
C ALA A 16 51.11 30.98 20.60
N ALA A 17 52.10 30.12 20.83
CA ALA A 17 52.10 28.73 20.35
C ALA A 17 51.02 27.86 21.01
N ILE A 18 50.58 28.19 22.23
CA ILE A 18 49.49 27.50 22.93
C ILE A 18 48.11 28.11 22.57
N CYS A 19 48.03 29.43 22.45
CA CYS A 19 46.79 30.12 22.13
C CYS A 19 46.28 29.83 20.71
N LEU A 20 47.17 29.68 19.73
CA LEU A 20 46.77 29.49 18.33
C LEU A 20 46.05 28.16 18.06
N PRO A 21 46.52 26.99 18.53
CA PRO A 21 45.78 25.73 18.43
C PRO A 21 44.41 25.79 19.12
N PHE A 22 44.33 26.40 20.30
CA PHE A 22 43.06 26.56 21.02
C PHE A 22 42.07 27.42 20.23
N PHE A 23 42.53 28.54 19.66
CA PHE A 23 41.73 29.38 18.79
C PHE A 23 41.23 28.63 17.55
N ILE A 24 42.08 27.85 16.89
CA ILE A 24 41.68 27.00 15.75
C ILE A 24 40.60 26.00 16.17
N ILE A 25 40.74 25.35 17.33
CA ILE A 25 39.71 24.42 17.85
C ILE A 25 38.36 25.14 18.01
N VAL A 26 38.34 26.37 18.53
CA VAL A 26 37.11 27.17 18.67
C VAL A 26 36.50 27.48 17.31
N VAL A 27 37.30 27.94 16.34
CA VAL A 27 36.81 28.26 14.99
C VAL A 27 36.26 27.02 14.29
N VAL A 28 36.96 25.89 14.34
CA VAL A 28 36.50 24.64 13.71
C VAL A 28 35.25 24.10 14.41
N SER A 29 35.11 24.30 15.72
CA SER A 29 33.88 23.95 16.45
C SER A 29 32.68 24.78 15.96
N PHE A 30 32.88 26.07 15.69
CA PHE A 30 31.83 26.92 15.12
C PHE A 30 31.43 26.49 13.70
N VAL A 31 32.42 26.18 12.85
CA VAL A 31 32.17 25.62 11.51
C VAL A 31 31.42 24.30 11.59
N PHE A 32 31.75 23.44 12.57
CA PHE A 32 31.04 22.18 12.79
C PHE A 32 29.56 22.41 13.14
N LEU A 33 29.24 23.40 13.99
CA LEU A 33 27.85 23.75 14.28
C LEU A 33 27.08 24.17 13.02
N ILE A 34 27.70 24.96 12.15
CA ILE A 34 27.11 25.33 10.85
C ILE A 34 26.88 24.08 9.98
N LYS A 35 27.83 23.15 9.95
CA LYS A 35 27.67 21.88 9.23
C LYS A 35 26.54 21.03 9.78
N VAL A 36 26.37 20.95 11.10
CA VAL A 36 25.25 20.24 11.73
C VAL A 36 23.92 20.84 11.27
N TYR A 37 23.81 22.17 11.24
CA TYR A 37 22.63 22.87 10.73
C TYR A 37 22.36 22.59 9.25
N LEU A 38 23.39 22.66 8.40
CA LEU A 38 23.26 22.35 6.96
C LEU A 38 22.89 20.88 6.72
N ALA A 39 23.46 19.95 7.52
CA ALA A 39 23.09 18.55 7.46
C ALA A 39 21.61 18.35 7.82
N HIS A 40 21.16 19.02 8.87
CA HIS A 40 19.77 18.99 9.30
C HIS A 40 18.83 19.52 8.18
N GLU A 41 19.13 20.67 7.60
CA GLU A 41 18.31 21.29 6.55
C GLU A 41 18.22 20.42 5.29
N ILE A 42 19.35 19.91 4.81
CA ILE A 42 19.42 19.10 3.58
C ILE A 42 18.67 17.77 3.73
N VAL A 43 18.85 17.08 4.87
CA VAL A 43 18.15 15.81 5.12
C VAL A 43 16.66 16.08 5.36
N GLN A 44 16.27 17.14 6.09
CA GLN A 44 14.87 17.47 6.32
C GLN A 44 14.14 17.84 5.03
N HIS A 45 14.77 18.60 4.13
CA HIS A 45 14.23 18.92 2.82
C HIS A 45 13.96 17.63 2.02
N ALA A 46 14.93 16.71 2.00
CA ALA A 46 14.79 15.45 1.29
C ALA A 46 13.71 14.53 1.87
N LEU A 47 13.63 14.45 3.21
CA LEU A 47 12.57 13.73 3.91
C LEU A 47 11.19 14.28 3.57
N THR A 48 11.05 15.62 3.53
CA THR A 48 9.77 16.28 3.28
C THR A 48 9.31 16.10 1.83
N GLY A 49 10.23 16.21 0.87
CA GLY A 49 9.94 15.90 -0.53
C GLY A 49 9.45 14.46 -0.69
N ALA A 50 10.20 13.49 -0.16
CA ALA A 50 9.83 12.09 -0.21
C ALA A 50 8.49 11.80 0.47
N CYS A 51 8.23 12.41 1.64
CA CYS A 51 7.00 12.20 2.41
C CYS A 51 5.77 12.73 1.66
N ASN A 52 5.87 13.92 1.05
CA ASN A 52 4.79 14.47 0.24
C ASN A 52 4.53 13.63 -1.02
N GLU A 53 5.57 13.16 -1.69
CA GLU A 53 5.41 12.30 -2.87
C GLU A 53 4.75 10.97 -2.50
N MET A 54 5.18 10.35 -1.40
CA MET A 54 4.53 9.14 -0.88
C MET A 54 3.09 9.38 -0.44
N SER A 55 2.75 10.56 0.11
CA SER A 55 1.38 10.92 0.50
C SER A 55 0.41 10.93 -0.70
N VAL A 56 0.88 11.43 -1.86
CA VAL A 56 0.08 11.48 -3.10
C VAL A 56 -0.13 10.07 -3.67
N TYR A 57 0.90 9.23 -3.68
CA TYR A 57 0.80 7.86 -4.20
C TYR A 57 0.26 6.84 -3.16
N GLY A 58 0.13 7.24 -1.89
CA GLY A 58 -0.32 6.38 -0.79
C GLY A 58 -1.71 5.80 -0.99
N LEU A 59 -2.59 6.50 -1.73
CA LEU A 59 -3.92 6.00 -2.08
C LEU A 59 -3.87 4.80 -3.03
N MET A 60 -2.99 4.84 -4.05
CA MET A 60 -2.76 3.71 -4.96
C MET A 60 -2.17 2.49 -4.25
N TYR A 61 -1.51 2.68 -3.11
CA TYR A 61 -0.98 1.59 -2.30
C TYR A 61 -2.07 0.94 -1.43
N TYR A 62 -3.15 1.65 -1.13
CA TYR A 62 -4.18 1.19 -0.21
C TYR A 62 -5.42 0.62 -0.90
N SER A 63 -5.85 1.21 -2.02
CA SER A 63 -7.08 0.80 -2.72
C SER A 63 -6.93 -0.44 -3.60
N THR A 64 -5.75 -1.06 -3.59
CA THR A 64 -5.27 -1.85 -4.72
C THR A 64 -4.89 -3.24 -4.24
N ASP A 65 -5.50 -4.26 -4.84
CA ASP A 65 -5.23 -5.68 -4.52
C ASP A 65 -3.74 -5.99 -4.70
N ALA A 66 -3.21 -7.01 -4.03
CA ALA A 66 -1.77 -7.26 -4.00
C ALA A 66 -1.12 -7.41 -5.39
N GLU A 67 -1.88 -7.87 -6.41
CA GLU A 67 -1.43 -7.93 -7.81
C GLU A 67 -1.43 -6.57 -8.53
N GLU A 68 -2.36 -5.68 -8.21
CA GLU A 68 -2.46 -4.36 -8.83
C GLU A 68 -1.56 -3.34 -8.08
N LEU A 69 -1.20 -3.65 -6.83
CA LEU A 69 -0.14 -3.01 -6.06
C LEU A 69 1.23 -3.35 -6.64
N VAL A 70 1.44 -4.62 -7.00
CA VAL A 70 2.61 -5.06 -7.78
C VAL A 70 2.59 -4.41 -9.17
N GLY A 71 1.43 -4.27 -9.84
CA GLY A 71 1.31 -3.58 -11.13
C GLY A 71 1.48 -2.05 -11.07
N GLY A 72 1.07 -1.41 -9.97
CA GLY A 72 1.22 0.02 -9.70
C GLY A 72 2.64 0.35 -9.25
N LEU A 73 3.24 -0.54 -8.45
CA LEU A 73 4.68 -0.57 -8.20
C LEU A 73 5.40 -0.80 -9.51
N GLU A 74 5.07 -1.80 -10.33
CA GLU A 74 5.69 -2.05 -11.64
C GLU A 74 5.59 -0.82 -12.55
N LYS A 75 4.46 -0.10 -12.59
CA LYS A 75 4.36 1.16 -13.35
C LYS A 75 5.17 2.32 -12.75
N PHE A 76 5.27 2.39 -11.43
CA PHE A 76 6.11 3.35 -10.73
C PHE A 76 7.61 3.01 -10.88
N LEU A 77 7.93 1.71 -10.92
CA LEU A 77 9.24 1.07 -11.13
C LEU A 77 9.68 1.18 -12.60
N ASP A 78 8.77 1.07 -13.55
CA ASP A 78 8.94 1.27 -15.00
C ASP A 78 8.94 2.75 -15.39
N SER A 79 8.67 3.67 -14.43
CA SER A 79 9.01 5.06 -14.67
C SER A 79 10.52 5.15 -14.88
N GLU A 80 10.93 5.82 -15.96
CA GLU A 80 12.33 5.91 -16.43
C GLU A 80 13.33 6.37 -15.34
N LYS A 81 12.82 6.98 -14.26
CA LYS A 81 13.55 7.45 -13.09
C LYS A 81 13.85 6.37 -12.04
N VAL A 82 12.96 5.39 -11.86
CA VAL A 82 12.98 4.43 -10.75
C VAL A 82 13.63 3.10 -11.16
N SER A 83 13.49 2.67 -12.43
CA SER A 83 14.10 1.44 -12.95
C SER A 83 15.63 1.44 -12.79
N ASN A 84 16.27 2.55 -13.15
CA ASN A 84 17.72 2.78 -13.00
C ASN A 84 18.22 2.72 -11.55
N ALA A 85 17.35 2.99 -10.55
CA ALA A 85 17.71 2.95 -9.14
C ALA A 85 17.54 1.55 -8.52
N LEU A 86 16.64 0.73 -9.07
CA LEU A 86 16.34 -0.61 -8.56
C LEU A 86 17.19 -1.73 -9.17
N GLU A 87 17.62 -1.60 -10.43
CA GLU A 87 18.51 -2.59 -11.06
C GLU A 87 19.81 -2.79 -10.27
N HIS A 88 20.28 -1.76 -9.55
CA HIS A 88 21.49 -1.83 -8.73
C HIS A 88 21.31 -2.36 -7.30
N THR A 89 20.07 -2.59 -6.82
CA THR A 89 19.82 -2.90 -5.40
C THR A 89 19.28 -4.31 -5.11
N GLY A 90 18.90 -5.08 -6.13
CA GLY A 90 18.50 -6.50 -5.96
C GLY A 90 17.21 -6.70 -5.14
N LEU A 91 16.37 -5.68 -5.01
CA LEU A 91 15.16 -5.66 -4.16
C LEU A 91 13.90 -6.19 -4.85
N LEU A 92 13.98 -6.52 -6.14
CA LEU A 92 12.87 -7.06 -6.95
C LEU A 92 12.22 -8.33 -6.37
N PRO A 93 12.97 -9.30 -5.78
CA PRO A 93 12.39 -10.50 -5.19
C PRO A 93 11.52 -10.20 -3.96
N TYR A 94 11.89 -9.18 -3.17
CA TYR A 94 11.11 -8.79 -1.99
C TYR A 94 9.74 -8.24 -2.41
N VAL A 95 9.71 -7.37 -3.44
CA VAL A 95 8.46 -6.83 -4.02
C VAL A 95 7.52 -7.94 -4.51
N GLN A 96 8.06 -9.01 -5.08
CA GLN A 96 7.30 -10.13 -5.65
C GLN A 96 6.74 -11.11 -4.60
N GLU A 97 7.33 -11.18 -3.39
CA GLU A 97 6.89 -12.10 -2.32
C GLU A 97 5.79 -11.50 -1.43
N PHE A 98 5.66 -10.17 -1.41
CA PHE A 98 4.72 -9.42 -0.54
C PHE A 98 3.22 -9.69 -0.77
N GLY A 99 2.84 -10.24 -1.92
CA GLY A 99 1.44 -10.44 -2.26
C GLY A 99 0.77 -11.67 -1.64
N LYS A 100 1.51 -12.55 -0.99
CA LYS A 100 1.01 -13.90 -0.72
C LYS A 100 0.17 -14.11 0.55
N ASN A 101 0.32 -13.36 1.66
CA ASN A 101 -0.45 -13.69 2.89
C ASN A 101 -0.50 -12.68 4.08
N THR A 102 -0.40 -11.36 3.90
CA THR A 102 -0.23 -10.43 5.05
C THR A 102 -1.30 -9.33 5.16
N THR A 103 -1.68 -8.94 6.38
CA THR A 103 -2.54 -7.78 6.71
C THR A 103 -2.00 -6.46 6.15
N ASP A 104 -2.90 -5.53 5.79
CA ASP A 104 -2.62 -4.28 5.07
C ASP A 104 -1.52 -3.39 5.68
N TYR A 105 -1.45 -3.31 7.02
CA TYR A 105 -0.43 -2.52 7.73
C TYR A 105 0.99 -3.08 7.55
N LEU A 106 1.14 -4.40 7.66
CA LEU A 106 2.45 -5.06 7.53
C LEU A 106 2.95 -5.02 6.08
N ARG A 107 2.05 -5.04 5.09
CA ARG A 107 2.39 -4.82 3.68
C ARG A 107 2.96 -3.41 3.47
N ALA A 108 2.21 -2.40 3.90
CA ALA A 108 2.61 -0.99 3.80
C ALA A 108 3.95 -0.72 4.48
N GLN A 109 4.15 -1.26 5.67
CA GLN A 109 5.37 -1.09 6.45
C GLN A 109 6.60 -1.70 5.76
N ALA A 110 6.44 -2.81 5.04
CA ALA A 110 7.57 -3.52 4.46
C ALA A 110 8.09 -2.90 3.14
N VAL A 111 7.22 -2.22 2.39
CA VAL A 111 7.59 -1.49 1.18
C VAL A 111 8.02 -0.04 1.49
N LEU A 112 7.61 0.50 2.63
CA LEU A 112 7.94 1.85 3.06
C LEU A 112 9.45 2.13 3.07
N VAL A 113 10.23 1.29 3.76
CA VAL A 113 11.67 1.48 3.93
C VAL A 113 12.44 1.55 2.60
N PRO A 114 12.29 0.59 1.66
CA PRO A 114 13.00 0.67 0.38
C PRO A 114 12.56 1.86 -0.47
N ILE A 115 11.27 2.21 -0.52
CA ILE A 115 10.81 3.37 -1.28
C ILE A 115 11.30 4.68 -0.65
N SER A 116 11.26 4.81 0.68
CA SER A 116 11.81 5.98 1.38
C SER A 116 13.29 6.18 1.04
N LYS A 117 14.08 5.11 0.96
CA LYS A 117 15.48 5.20 0.52
C LYS A 117 15.61 5.72 -0.92
N ILE A 118 14.76 5.28 -1.85
CA ILE A 118 14.81 5.73 -3.24
C ILE A 118 14.44 7.20 -3.36
N LEU A 119 13.31 7.61 -2.76
CA LEU A 119 12.81 8.97 -2.86
C LEU A 119 13.71 9.97 -2.13
N VAL A 120 14.15 9.67 -0.91
CA VAL A 120 15.06 10.55 -0.17
C VAL A 120 16.38 10.72 -0.94
N ARG A 121 16.86 9.68 -1.63
CA ARG A 121 18.03 9.78 -2.50
C ARG A 121 17.80 10.77 -3.65
N GLU A 122 16.65 10.70 -4.33
CA GLU A 122 16.31 11.63 -5.43
C GLU A 122 16.32 13.09 -4.95
N TYR A 123 15.69 13.37 -3.82
CA TYR A 123 15.64 14.73 -3.27
C TYR A 123 16.97 15.22 -2.67
N LEU A 124 17.92 14.32 -2.36
CA LEU A 124 19.29 14.69 -1.98
C LEU A 124 20.16 15.05 -3.18
N GLY A 125 19.86 14.48 -4.36
CA GLY A 125 20.45 14.84 -5.65
C GLY A 125 20.30 13.74 -6.73
N ASN A 126 20.22 14.15 -7.99
CA ASN A 126 19.92 13.29 -9.16
C ASN A 126 20.93 12.16 -9.48
N SER A 127 21.96 11.90 -8.66
CA SER A 127 22.82 10.72 -8.83
C SER A 127 23.38 10.17 -7.51
N LEU A 128 23.53 8.84 -7.43
CA LEU A 128 24.03 8.12 -6.26
C LEU A 128 25.36 8.68 -5.74
N TYR A 129 26.29 8.94 -6.65
CA TYR A 129 27.60 9.50 -6.34
C TYR A 129 27.52 10.92 -5.75
N LYS A 130 26.60 11.75 -6.25
CA LYS A 130 26.44 13.14 -5.79
C LYS A 130 25.76 13.22 -4.41
N ALA A 131 24.75 12.40 -4.17
CA ALA A 131 24.07 12.36 -2.88
C ALA A 131 25.01 11.87 -1.77
N ASP A 132 25.75 10.78 -2.02
CA ASP A 132 26.69 10.21 -1.05
C ASP A 132 27.86 11.15 -0.73
N LEU A 133 28.46 11.78 -1.75
CA LEU A 133 29.49 12.80 -1.56
C LEU A 133 28.99 14.00 -0.74
N ARG A 134 27.78 14.48 -1.04
CA ARG A 134 27.18 15.62 -0.35
C ARG A 134 27.00 15.31 1.14
N LEU A 135 26.51 14.12 1.49
CA LEU A 135 26.35 13.70 2.89
C LEU A 135 27.69 13.48 3.60
N LYS A 136 28.69 12.90 2.92
CA LYS A 136 30.05 12.75 3.48
C LYS A 136 30.72 14.10 3.76
N HIS A 137 30.54 15.10 2.88
CA HIS A 137 31.04 16.47 3.11
C HIS A 137 30.41 17.16 4.33
N LEU A 138 29.19 16.74 4.69
CA LEU A 138 28.45 17.18 5.87
C LEU A 138 28.79 16.37 7.12
N ASN A 139 29.83 15.52 7.08
CA ASN A 139 30.30 14.71 8.20
C ASN A 139 29.31 13.62 8.65
N ILE A 140 28.41 13.16 7.77
CA ILE A 140 27.54 12.01 8.04
C ILE A 140 28.31 10.71 7.82
N SER A 141 28.40 9.87 8.86
CA SER A 141 29.06 8.57 8.80
C SER A 141 28.49 7.73 7.66
N LYS A 142 29.36 7.15 6.83
CA LYS A 142 28.98 6.27 5.70
C LYS A 142 28.06 6.91 4.64
N GLY A 143 27.94 8.25 4.63
CA GLY A 143 27.17 8.97 3.62
C GLY A 143 25.71 8.52 3.56
N PHE A 144 25.22 8.15 2.37
CA PHE A 144 23.81 7.75 2.20
C PHE A 144 23.48 6.43 2.91
N GLU A 145 24.41 5.46 2.90
CA GLU A 145 24.23 4.18 3.60
C GLU A 145 24.22 4.32 5.13
N GLY A 146 24.63 5.48 5.65
CA GLY A 146 24.50 5.84 7.05
C GLY A 146 23.10 6.24 7.50
N LEU A 147 22.18 6.52 6.55
CA LEU A 147 20.80 6.89 6.87
C LEU A 147 19.97 5.63 7.08
N ASN A 148 19.46 5.49 8.31
CA ASN A 148 18.60 4.39 8.71
C ASN A 148 17.13 4.85 8.71
N PHE A 149 16.31 4.14 7.93
CA PHE A 149 14.87 4.39 7.76
C PHE A 149 13.97 3.33 8.42
N THR A 150 14.52 2.41 9.22
CA THR A 150 13.77 1.31 9.85
C THR A 150 12.63 1.78 10.75
N HIS A 151 12.71 2.99 11.30
CA HIS A 151 11.69 3.57 12.18
C HIS A 151 10.60 4.36 11.43
N SER A 152 10.66 4.45 10.10
CA SER A 152 9.56 5.02 9.31
C SER A 152 8.29 4.22 9.53
N ARG A 153 7.12 4.86 9.52
CA ARG A 153 5.83 4.21 9.72
C ARG A 153 4.85 4.63 8.65
N MET A 154 3.97 3.73 8.22
CA MET A 154 2.88 4.06 7.32
C MET A 154 1.58 3.58 7.94
N LEU A 155 0.57 4.45 7.98
CA LEU A 155 -0.77 4.15 8.48
C LEU A 155 -0.81 3.69 9.95
N ALA A 156 0.16 4.09 10.76
CA ALA A 156 0.16 3.81 12.20
C ALA A 156 -1.06 4.42 12.90
N ASP A 157 -1.52 5.58 12.43
CA ASP A 157 -2.73 6.28 12.89
C ASP A 157 -3.90 6.13 11.89
N GLY A 158 -3.75 5.29 10.86
CA GLY A 158 -4.74 5.12 9.79
C GLY A 158 -4.87 6.26 8.79
N LYS A 159 -3.99 7.28 8.83
CA LYS A 159 -4.07 8.43 7.91
C LYS A 159 -2.72 8.98 7.43
N SER A 160 -1.62 8.80 8.17
CA SER A 160 -0.34 9.43 7.85
C SER A 160 0.75 8.45 7.38
N ILE A 161 1.75 9.02 6.72
CA ILE A 161 3.05 8.39 6.47
C ILE A 161 4.10 9.20 7.24
N ASP A 162 4.89 8.52 8.07
CA ASP A 162 6.03 9.05 8.79
C ASP A 162 7.32 8.50 8.17
N ILE A 163 8.14 9.35 7.55
CA ILE A 163 9.50 8.97 7.13
C ILE A 163 10.48 9.43 8.20
N VAL A 164 11.18 8.48 8.83
CA VAL A 164 12.16 8.74 9.89
C VAL A 164 13.55 8.42 9.36
N ALA A 165 14.48 9.38 9.40
CA ALA A 165 15.89 9.14 9.14
C ALA A 165 16.71 9.26 10.42
N GLN A 166 17.46 8.21 10.73
CA GLN A 166 18.46 8.20 11.80
C GLN A 166 19.86 8.14 11.20
N TYR A 167 20.74 9.05 11.61
CA TYR A 167 22.12 9.11 11.12
C TYR A 167 23.07 9.61 12.22
N GLN A 168 24.36 9.45 11.98
CA GLN A 168 25.42 9.86 12.89
C GLN A 168 26.31 10.92 12.25
N LEU A 169 26.56 12.00 12.98
CA LEU A 169 27.54 13.02 12.62
C LEU A 169 28.86 12.78 13.36
N GLU A 170 29.94 12.70 12.61
CA GLU A 170 31.29 12.56 13.13
C GLU A 170 31.96 13.92 13.32
N PHE A 171 32.62 14.09 14.47
CA PHE A 171 33.44 15.27 14.69
C PHE A 171 34.66 15.25 13.75
N PRO A 172 34.85 16.27 12.90
CA PRO A 172 35.86 16.24 11.84
C PRO A 172 37.29 15.99 12.33
N PHE A 173 37.69 16.60 13.45
CA PHE A 173 39.04 16.50 14.02
C PHE A 173 39.08 15.83 15.41
N LEU A 174 37.92 15.67 16.05
CA LEU A 174 37.78 15.07 17.39
C LEU A 174 37.10 13.70 17.37
N ALA A 175 36.97 13.03 16.22
CA ALA A 175 36.31 11.72 16.13
C ALA A 175 36.90 10.65 17.07
N LYS A 176 38.20 10.77 17.44
CA LYS A 176 38.85 9.86 18.40
C LYS A 176 38.60 10.23 19.87
N LEU A 177 38.20 11.47 20.15
CA LEU A 177 38.04 12.02 21.49
C LEU A 177 36.57 12.14 21.89
N LEU A 178 35.69 12.46 20.94
CA LEU A 178 34.27 12.68 21.16
C LEU A 178 33.44 11.63 20.42
N PRO A 179 32.36 11.12 21.05
CA PRO A 179 31.45 10.19 20.40
C PRO A 179 30.68 10.88 19.28
N ALA A 180 30.30 10.12 18.25
CA ALA A 180 29.45 10.64 17.17
C ALA A 180 28.08 11.08 17.70
N ILE A 181 27.52 12.13 17.10
CA ILE A 181 26.20 12.67 17.47
C ILE A 181 25.14 11.93 16.68
N LYS A 182 24.23 11.23 17.37
CA LYS A 182 23.06 10.59 16.75
C LYS A 182 21.97 11.64 16.53
N ILE A 183 21.53 11.81 15.29
CA ILE A 183 20.40 12.66 14.93
C ILE A 183 19.26 11.80 14.40
N THR A 184 18.05 12.10 14.85
CA THR A 184 16.81 11.53 14.32
C THR A 184 15.97 12.68 13.78
N GLN A 185 15.53 12.54 12.54
CA GLN A 185 14.62 13.48 11.89
C GLN A 185 13.39 12.74 11.38
N THR A 186 12.26 13.44 11.38
CA THR A 186 10.98 12.89 10.94
C THR A 186 10.27 13.91 10.06
N SER A 187 9.66 13.42 8.99
CA SER A 187 8.66 14.15 8.22
C SER A 187 7.40 13.31 8.15
N SER A 188 6.26 13.96 8.34
CA SER A 188 4.95 13.31 8.39
C SER A 188 3.99 14.03 7.45
N ALA A 189 3.27 13.26 6.64
CA ALA A 189 2.25 13.77 5.72
C ALA A 189 1.01 12.89 5.76
N CYS A 190 -0.17 13.49 5.60
CA CYS A 190 -1.42 12.75 5.50
C CYS A 190 -1.53 12.12 4.11
N ILE A 191 -1.91 10.84 4.02
CA ILE A 191 -2.29 10.23 2.74
C ILE A 191 -3.51 10.97 2.20
N TRP A 192 -3.51 11.22 0.88
CA TRP A 192 -4.64 11.87 0.23
C TRP A 192 -5.83 10.92 0.11
N ALA A 193 -6.55 10.75 1.22
CA ALA A 193 -7.75 9.92 1.36
C ALA A 193 -8.96 10.68 1.96
N GLY A 194 -8.81 12.00 2.18
CA GLY A 194 -9.81 12.83 2.86
C GLY A 194 -9.60 12.91 4.38
N GLU A 195 -10.48 13.63 5.07
CA GLU A 195 -10.41 13.89 6.51
C GLU A 195 -10.52 12.62 7.38
N GLU A 196 -11.17 11.59 6.84
CA GLU A 196 -11.38 10.29 7.51
C GLU A 196 -10.19 9.33 7.41
N GLY A 197 -9.12 9.71 6.69
CA GLY A 197 -7.95 8.86 6.45
C GLY A 197 -8.25 7.68 5.53
N VAL A 198 -7.35 6.69 5.44
CA VAL A 198 -7.61 5.50 4.62
C VAL A 198 -8.58 4.53 5.29
N ASN A 199 -8.90 4.72 6.57
CA ASN A 199 -9.83 3.86 7.28
C ASN A 199 -11.25 3.89 6.69
N SER A 200 -11.68 5.00 6.06
CA SER A 200 -12.94 5.06 5.28
C SER A 200 -12.90 4.29 3.96
N LEU A 201 -11.69 3.99 3.46
CA LEU A 201 -11.44 3.19 2.27
C LEU A 201 -11.28 1.70 2.59
N LYS A 202 -10.94 1.38 3.85
CA LYS A 202 -11.13 0.04 4.43
C LYS A 202 -12.64 -0.11 4.43
N GLY A 203 -13.19 -0.81 3.44
CA GLY A 203 -14.59 -1.20 3.52
C GLY A 203 -14.80 -1.84 4.88
N ASP A 204 -15.60 -1.17 5.72
CA ASP A 204 -16.01 -1.52 7.07
C ASP A 204 -15.40 -2.84 7.56
N SER A 205 -14.19 -2.76 8.12
CA SER A 205 -13.58 -3.84 8.90
C SER A 205 -13.68 -3.56 10.40
N GLU A 206 -14.61 -2.68 10.77
CA GLU A 206 -15.33 -2.84 12.02
C GLU A 206 -16.51 -3.74 11.72
N GLU A 207 -16.56 -4.89 12.39
CA GLU A 207 -17.71 -5.78 12.47
C GLU A 207 -18.92 -5.04 13.06
N THR A 208 -19.55 -4.18 12.26
CA THR A 208 -21.00 -4.22 12.21
C THR A 208 -21.31 -5.27 11.17
N GLU A 209 -22.13 -6.27 11.51
CA GLU A 209 -22.69 -7.24 10.57
C GLU A 209 -23.57 -6.50 9.53
N GLN A 210 -22.94 -5.72 8.65
CA GLN A 210 -23.59 -5.17 7.49
C GLN A 210 -23.78 -6.35 6.53
N CYS A 211 -25.01 -6.85 6.51
CA CYS A 211 -25.45 -7.85 5.57
C CYS A 211 -24.90 -7.57 4.17
N VAL A 212 -24.24 -8.56 3.57
CA VAL A 212 -23.54 -8.45 2.27
C VAL A 212 -24.47 -7.93 1.15
N TRP A 213 -25.78 -8.10 1.32
CA TRP A 213 -26.81 -7.64 0.40
C TRP A 213 -27.10 -6.14 0.47
N ASN A 214 -26.71 -5.45 1.54
CA ASN A 214 -26.82 -4.00 1.68
C ASN A 214 -25.66 -3.25 0.98
N LEU A 215 -24.59 -3.96 0.61
CA LEU A 215 -23.45 -3.39 -0.11
C LEU A 215 -23.80 -3.02 -1.55
N ASP A 216 -23.08 -2.02 -2.10
CA ASP A 216 -23.13 -1.69 -3.52
C ASP A 216 -22.85 -2.91 -4.41
N LYS A 217 -23.46 -2.95 -5.61
CA LYS A 217 -23.44 -4.12 -6.52
C LYS A 217 -22.03 -4.67 -6.77
N ILE A 218 -21.02 -3.80 -6.90
CA ILE A 218 -19.63 -4.19 -7.13
C ILE A 218 -18.99 -4.72 -5.85
N LYS A 219 -19.16 -4.02 -4.72
CA LYS A 219 -18.63 -4.43 -3.40
C LYS A 219 -19.22 -5.77 -2.97
N ARG A 220 -20.55 -5.93 -3.09
CA ARG A 220 -21.27 -7.19 -2.89
C ARG A 220 -20.70 -8.34 -3.71
N GLY A 221 -20.49 -8.10 -5.01
CA GLY A 221 -19.96 -9.12 -5.91
C GLY A 221 -18.55 -9.57 -5.55
N ARG A 222 -17.70 -8.65 -5.06
CA ARG A 222 -16.36 -8.97 -4.54
C ARG A 222 -16.43 -9.78 -3.25
N GLU A 223 -17.22 -9.34 -2.29
CA GLU A 223 -17.29 -9.98 -0.98
C GLU A 223 -17.86 -11.39 -1.09
N ILE A 224 -18.91 -11.59 -1.89
CA ILE A 224 -19.46 -12.92 -2.14
C ILE A 224 -18.43 -13.85 -2.82
N ARG A 225 -17.62 -13.34 -3.75
CA ARG A 225 -16.54 -14.13 -4.36
C ARG A 225 -15.51 -14.58 -3.33
N ARG A 226 -15.10 -13.68 -2.43
CA ARG A 226 -14.18 -13.97 -1.33
C ARG A 226 -14.74 -15.06 -0.41
N LEU A 227 -15.97 -14.89 0.07
CA LEU A 227 -16.64 -15.83 0.95
C LEU A 227 -16.89 -17.21 0.31
N GLN A 228 -17.07 -17.26 -1.02
CA GLN A 228 -17.21 -18.50 -1.79
C GLN A 228 -15.86 -19.12 -2.22
N GLY A 229 -14.72 -18.59 -1.75
CA GLY A 229 -13.40 -19.15 -2.00
C GLY A 229 -12.90 -18.97 -3.42
N ALA A 230 -13.21 -17.83 -4.06
CA ALA A 230 -12.60 -17.45 -5.34
C ALA A 230 -11.07 -17.40 -5.23
N ASN A 231 -10.37 -17.96 -6.23
CA ASN A 231 -8.91 -18.04 -6.26
C ASN A 231 -8.31 -17.46 -7.57
N LEU A 232 -9.13 -16.78 -8.38
CA LEU A 232 -8.70 -16.10 -9.59
C LEU A 232 -8.80 -14.57 -9.44
N PRO A 233 -7.99 -13.80 -10.18
CA PRO A 233 -8.06 -12.34 -10.19
C PRO A 233 -9.48 -11.84 -10.48
N PHE A 234 -9.90 -10.73 -9.88
CA PHE A 234 -11.28 -10.25 -9.99
C PHE A 234 -11.71 -9.94 -11.45
N ASN A 235 -10.77 -9.46 -12.25
CA ASN A 235 -10.91 -9.14 -13.66
C ASN A 235 -10.69 -10.35 -14.60
N PHE A 236 -10.41 -11.54 -14.05
CA PHE A 236 -10.23 -12.74 -14.85
C PHE A 236 -11.50 -13.02 -15.68
N PRO A 237 -11.36 -13.32 -16.99
CA PRO A 237 -12.51 -13.44 -17.88
C PRO A 237 -13.44 -14.57 -17.44
N VAL A 238 -14.73 -14.23 -17.29
CA VAL A 238 -15.87 -15.14 -17.06
C VAL A 238 -15.88 -15.89 -15.73
N ILE A 239 -14.82 -16.59 -15.39
CA ILE A 239 -14.71 -17.48 -14.22
C ILE A 239 -14.14 -16.72 -13.01
N SER A 240 -14.23 -17.32 -11.83
CA SER A 240 -13.80 -16.71 -10.55
C SER A 240 -13.07 -17.69 -9.65
N LYS A 241 -13.25 -18.98 -9.90
CA LYS A 241 -12.50 -20.04 -9.24
C LYS A 241 -12.08 -21.10 -10.27
N TYR A 242 -10.86 -21.60 -10.15
CA TYR A 242 -10.38 -22.75 -10.93
C TYR A 242 -9.60 -23.72 -10.03
N GLU A 243 -9.99 -24.98 -10.04
CA GLU A 243 -9.38 -26.01 -9.20
C GLU A 243 -9.51 -27.39 -9.87
N ASN A 244 -8.40 -28.08 -10.12
CA ASN A 244 -8.37 -29.45 -10.66
C ASN A 244 -9.28 -29.67 -11.89
N GLY A 245 -9.25 -28.73 -12.83
CA GLY A 245 -10.04 -28.77 -14.07
C GLY A 245 -11.51 -28.36 -13.94
N LEU A 246 -11.96 -27.93 -12.75
CA LEU A 246 -13.26 -27.30 -12.54
C LEU A 246 -13.12 -25.79 -12.67
N ALA A 247 -13.79 -25.21 -13.68
CA ALA A 247 -13.91 -23.77 -13.84
C ALA A 247 -15.27 -23.30 -13.31
N ALA A 248 -15.24 -22.52 -12.23
CA ALA A 248 -16.44 -22.02 -11.57
C ALA A 248 -16.60 -20.50 -11.74
N SER A 249 -17.79 -20.07 -12.14
CA SER A 249 -18.20 -18.66 -12.19
C SER A 249 -19.10 -18.36 -10.99
N ILE A 250 -18.67 -17.44 -10.12
CA ILE A 250 -19.45 -17.04 -8.95
C ILE A 250 -20.17 -15.73 -9.28
N LYS A 251 -21.50 -15.73 -9.16
CA LYS A 251 -22.36 -14.57 -9.42
C LYS A 251 -23.33 -14.34 -8.26
N SER A 252 -23.46 -13.08 -7.87
CA SER A 252 -24.46 -12.62 -6.91
C SER A 252 -25.67 -12.06 -7.64
N LEU A 253 -26.89 -12.50 -7.29
CA LEU A 253 -28.13 -11.99 -7.84
C LEU A 253 -29.15 -11.78 -6.73
N ASN A 254 -29.60 -10.54 -6.56
CA ASN A 254 -30.63 -10.23 -5.59
C ASN A 254 -32.02 -10.42 -6.22
N LEU A 255 -32.79 -11.39 -5.72
CA LEU A 255 -34.11 -11.73 -6.24
C LEU A 255 -35.21 -10.76 -5.81
N ASP A 256 -34.97 -9.94 -4.78
CA ASP A 256 -35.91 -8.94 -4.26
C ASP A 256 -35.88 -7.62 -5.08
N GLU A 257 -34.94 -7.46 -6.03
CA GLU A 257 -34.95 -6.30 -6.93
C GLU A 257 -36.18 -6.40 -7.86
N VAL A 258 -36.97 -5.32 -7.93
CA VAL A 258 -38.21 -5.22 -8.75
C VAL A 258 -38.00 -5.70 -10.19
N TYR A 259 -36.81 -5.46 -10.75
CA TYR A 259 -36.43 -5.90 -12.09
C TYR A 259 -36.51 -7.43 -12.29
N TYR A 260 -36.22 -8.22 -11.25
CA TYR A 260 -36.21 -9.69 -11.27
C TYR A 260 -37.49 -10.34 -10.73
N HIS A 261 -38.46 -9.56 -10.25
CA HIS A 261 -39.83 -10.05 -10.07
C HIS A 261 -40.45 -10.44 -11.42
N ASN A 262 -40.03 -9.79 -12.51
CA ASN A 262 -40.33 -10.24 -13.86
C ASN A 262 -39.48 -11.49 -14.20
N THR A 263 -40.14 -12.63 -14.31
CA THR A 263 -39.50 -13.94 -14.55
C THR A 263 -38.76 -14.01 -15.90
N VAL A 264 -39.18 -13.24 -16.91
CA VAL A 264 -38.48 -13.18 -18.21
C VAL A 264 -37.12 -12.49 -18.06
N ASN A 265 -37.05 -11.40 -17.30
CA ASN A 265 -35.80 -10.69 -17.02
C ASN A 265 -34.83 -11.58 -16.22
N LEU A 266 -35.35 -12.25 -15.19
CA LEU A 266 -34.58 -13.21 -14.38
C LEU A 266 -34.00 -14.32 -15.27
N GLN A 267 -34.84 -14.94 -16.10
CA GLN A 267 -34.44 -16.00 -17.00
C GLN A 267 -33.36 -15.53 -17.99
N ASN A 268 -33.55 -14.39 -18.63
CA ASN A 268 -32.59 -13.83 -19.59
C ASN A 268 -31.25 -13.52 -18.93
N LYS A 269 -31.26 -13.03 -17.68
CA LYS A 269 -30.04 -12.75 -16.93
C LYS A 269 -29.21 -14.00 -16.68
N ILE A 270 -29.86 -15.07 -16.19
CA ILE A 270 -29.19 -16.33 -15.88
C ILE A 270 -28.72 -17.02 -17.17
N LYS A 271 -29.54 -17.04 -18.24
CA LYS A 271 -29.13 -17.52 -19.57
C LYS A 271 -27.89 -16.78 -20.08
N GLY A 272 -27.80 -15.47 -19.85
CA GLY A 272 -26.61 -14.69 -20.20
C GLY A 272 -25.35 -15.15 -19.47
N TYR A 273 -25.45 -15.56 -18.20
CA TYR A 273 -24.31 -16.12 -17.47
C TYR A 273 -23.93 -17.51 -17.96
N ILE A 274 -24.92 -18.37 -18.20
CA ILE A 274 -24.72 -19.72 -18.76
C ILE A 274 -24.00 -19.61 -20.11
N ARG A 275 -24.48 -18.76 -21.03
CA ARG A 275 -23.88 -18.57 -22.35
C ARG A 275 -22.41 -18.12 -22.26
N LYS A 276 -22.10 -17.14 -21.41
CA LYS A 276 -20.72 -16.67 -21.22
C LYS A 276 -19.80 -17.77 -20.72
N LEU A 277 -20.29 -18.60 -19.79
CA LEU A 277 -19.52 -19.73 -19.27
C LEU A 277 -19.38 -20.86 -20.30
N GLN A 278 -20.40 -21.08 -21.13
CA GLN A 278 -20.36 -22.03 -22.23
C GLN A 278 -19.30 -21.64 -23.27
N GLU A 279 -19.27 -20.37 -23.68
CA GLU A 279 -18.32 -19.80 -24.65
C GLU A 279 -16.88 -19.69 -24.11
N PHE A 280 -16.68 -19.82 -22.80
CA PHE A 280 -15.36 -19.72 -22.18
C PHE A 280 -14.44 -20.86 -22.62
N ASN A 281 -13.29 -20.52 -23.19
CA ASN A 281 -12.28 -21.47 -23.67
C ASN A 281 -10.86 -21.07 -23.24
N GLY A 282 -10.71 -20.73 -21.94
CA GLY A 282 -9.46 -20.23 -21.39
C GLY A 282 -9.34 -18.71 -21.39
N GLY A 283 -8.31 -18.20 -20.71
CA GLY A 283 -8.09 -16.77 -20.53
C GLY A 283 -6.81 -16.46 -19.77
N LYS A 284 -6.41 -15.20 -19.83
CA LYS A 284 -5.23 -14.68 -19.15
C LYS A 284 -5.60 -13.40 -18.40
N SER A 285 -5.13 -13.28 -17.17
CA SER A 285 -5.15 -12.02 -16.42
C SER A 285 -3.93 -11.97 -15.51
N GLY A 286 -3.14 -10.89 -15.60
CA GLY A 286 -1.87 -10.78 -14.89
C GLY A 286 -0.94 -11.95 -15.20
N SER A 287 -0.45 -12.60 -14.14
CA SER A 287 0.43 -13.77 -14.23
C SER A 287 -0.32 -15.10 -14.42
N VAL A 288 -1.64 -15.13 -14.22
CA VAL A 288 -2.45 -16.35 -14.26
C VAL A 288 -2.96 -16.58 -15.69
N THR A 289 -2.64 -17.75 -16.25
CA THR A 289 -3.14 -18.21 -17.55
C THR A 289 -3.80 -19.57 -17.38
N ILE A 290 -5.02 -19.71 -17.89
CA ILE A 290 -5.75 -20.98 -17.94
C ILE A 290 -6.03 -21.29 -19.39
N ASP A 291 -5.52 -22.41 -19.86
CA ASP A 291 -5.81 -22.90 -21.21
C ASP A 291 -7.16 -23.64 -21.23
N GLY A 292 -7.89 -23.50 -22.34
CA GLY A 292 -9.19 -24.17 -22.51
C GLY A 292 -9.10 -25.70 -22.38
N SER A 293 -7.99 -26.30 -22.77
CA SER A 293 -7.74 -27.75 -22.64
C SER A 293 -7.66 -28.24 -21.20
N GLN A 294 -7.44 -27.34 -20.24
CA GLN A 294 -7.38 -27.66 -18.82
C GLN A 294 -8.77 -27.64 -18.17
N VAL A 295 -9.81 -27.14 -18.86
CA VAL A 295 -11.17 -27.02 -18.32
C VAL A 295 -12.00 -28.26 -18.66
N TYR A 296 -12.18 -29.14 -17.68
CA TYR A 296 -12.95 -30.38 -17.83
C TYR A 296 -14.41 -30.24 -17.39
N ARG A 297 -14.68 -29.38 -16.41
CA ARG A 297 -16.02 -29.15 -15.87
C ARG A 297 -16.28 -27.67 -15.69
N LYS A 298 -17.52 -27.26 -15.90
CA LYS A 298 -17.97 -25.88 -15.72
C LYS A 298 -19.08 -25.82 -14.69
N GLU A 299 -18.96 -24.89 -13.75
CA GLU A 299 -19.95 -24.66 -12.71
C GLU A 299 -20.32 -23.18 -12.63
N LEU A 300 -21.60 -22.89 -12.50
CA LEU A 300 -22.13 -21.57 -12.21
C LEU A 300 -22.70 -21.59 -10.79
N ILE A 301 -22.04 -20.86 -9.88
CA ILE A 301 -22.50 -20.69 -8.49
C ILE A 301 -23.28 -19.37 -8.43
N LEU A 302 -24.60 -19.48 -8.34
CA LEU A 302 -25.51 -18.35 -8.21
C LEU A 302 -25.86 -18.14 -6.74
N VAL A 303 -25.26 -17.13 -6.13
CA VAL A 303 -25.54 -16.74 -4.74
C VAL A 303 -26.72 -15.76 -4.74
N VAL A 304 -27.73 -16.07 -3.93
CA VAL A 304 -28.97 -15.29 -3.77
C VAL A 304 -29.21 -15.01 -2.28
N PRO A 305 -29.94 -13.95 -1.90
CA PRO A 305 -30.22 -13.68 -0.49
C PRO A 305 -31.08 -14.76 0.12
N GLU A 306 -31.08 -14.83 1.45
CA GLU A 306 -31.97 -15.68 2.26
C GLU A 306 -33.40 -15.13 2.27
N THR A 307 -33.91 -14.79 1.09
CA THR A 307 -35.28 -14.34 0.87
C THR A 307 -36.18 -15.50 0.44
N ASP A 308 -37.47 -15.27 0.57
CA ASP A 308 -38.50 -16.18 0.10
C ASP A 308 -38.56 -16.13 -1.43
N ILE A 309 -38.36 -17.29 -2.05
CA ILE A 309 -38.44 -17.40 -3.51
C ILE A 309 -39.89 -17.66 -3.86
N THR A 310 -40.49 -16.77 -4.64
CA THR A 310 -41.87 -16.95 -5.08
C THR A 310 -42.03 -18.17 -6.00
N GLY A 311 -43.21 -18.78 -6.02
CA GLY A 311 -43.50 -19.94 -6.89
C GLY A 311 -43.12 -19.73 -8.38
N PRO A 312 -43.45 -18.57 -9.00
CA PRO A 312 -42.99 -18.26 -10.36
C PRO A 312 -41.47 -18.18 -10.51
N GLN A 313 -40.75 -17.53 -9.58
CA GLN A 313 -39.29 -17.45 -9.60
C GLN A 313 -38.65 -18.83 -9.45
N LEU A 314 -39.18 -19.68 -8.56
CA LEU A 314 -38.68 -21.03 -8.36
C LEU A 314 -38.80 -21.86 -9.64
N ARG A 315 -39.93 -21.79 -10.35
CA ARG A 315 -40.11 -22.47 -11.65
C ARG A 315 -39.10 -21.97 -12.69
N THR A 316 -38.86 -20.66 -12.75
CA THR A 316 -37.85 -20.07 -13.64
C THR A 316 -36.44 -20.52 -13.30
N LEU A 317 -36.08 -20.57 -12.02
CA LEU A 317 -34.77 -21.03 -11.57
C LEU A 317 -34.55 -22.51 -11.92
N ASN A 318 -35.55 -23.37 -11.70
CA ASN A 318 -35.47 -24.79 -12.07
C ASN A 318 -35.29 -24.97 -13.58
N ASN A 319 -36.05 -24.23 -14.40
CA ASN A 319 -35.87 -24.23 -15.85
C ASN A 319 -34.43 -23.79 -16.24
N CYS A 320 -33.88 -22.77 -15.58
CA CYS A 320 -32.49 -22.37 -15.81
C CYS A 320 -31.46 -23.44 -15.39
N VAL A 321 -31.75 -24.24 -14.36
CA VAL A 321 -30.91 -25.38 -13.97
C VAL A 321 -30.92 -26.45 -15.05
N ASP A 322 -32.09 -26.77 -15.60
CA ASP A 322 -32.22 -27.74 -16.70
C ASP A 322 -31.45 -27.27 -17.95
N ILE A 323 -31.63 -26.01 -18.34
CA ILE A 323 -30.90 -25.41 -19.47
C ILE A 323 -29.39 -25.42 -19.23
N ALA A 324 -28.91 -25.12 -18.02
CA ALA A 324 -27.48 -25.17 -17.71
C ALA A 324 -26.94 -26.60 -17.89
N LYS A 325 -27.69 -27.60 -17.40
CA LYS A 325 -27.33 -29.02 -17.49
C LYS A 325 -27.28 -29.52 -18.93
N GLU A 326 -28.24 -29.12 -19.77
CA GLU A 326 -28.25 -29.41 -21.22
C GLU A 326 -27.00 -28.84 -21.92
N ASN A 327 -26.46 -27.73 -21.43
CA ASN A 327 -25.24 -27.10 -21.95
C ASN A 327 -23.95 -27.59 -21.25
N GLY A 328 -24.03 -28.68 -20.47
CA GLY A 328 -22.87 -29.28 -19.79
C GLY A 328 -22.33 -28.45 -18.61
N ILE A 329 -23.15 -27.55 -18.05
CA ILE A 329 -22.80 -26.67 -16.93
C ILE A 329 -23.61 -27.07 -15.70
N SER A 330 -22.95 -27.23 -14.56
CA SER A 330 -23.62 -27.39 -13.27
C SER A 330 -24.05 -26.02 -12.74
N LEU A 331 -25.35 -25.76 -12.58
CA LEU A 331 -25.85 -24.54 -11.93
C LEU A 331 -26.21 -24.85 -10.46
N LYS A 332 -25.46 -24.26 -9.53
CA LYS A 332 -25.70 -24.37 -8.09
C LYS A 332 -26.27 -23.06 -7.55
N ILE A 333 -27.47 -23.10 -7.01
CA ILE A 333 -28.11 -21.94 -6.35
C ILE A 333 -27.83 -22.03 -4.85
N VAL A 334 -27.22 -20.99 -4.29
CA VAL A 334 -26.84 -20.93 -2.87
C VAL A 334 -27.55 -19.74 -2.22
N LYS A 335 -28.43 -20.02 -1.25
CA LYS A 335 -28.98 -19.00 -0.35
C LYS A 335 -27.97 -18.77 0.77
N ALA A 336 -27.43 -17.56 0.89
CA ALA A 336 -26.43 -17.26 1.91
C ALA A 336 -26.32 -15.76 2.21
N TYR A 337 -25.69 -15.47 3.34
CA TYR A 337 -25.22 -14.16 3.76
C TYR A 337 -26.36 -13.18 4.10
N GLY A 338 -27.49 -13.71 4.57
CA GLY A 338 -28.63 -12.94 5.07
C GLY A 338 -29.55 -12.38 3.97
N LYS A 339 -30.37 -11.38 4.35
CA LYS A 339 -31.36 -10.70 3.48
C LYS A 339 -31.12 -9.19 3.49
N GLN A 340 -31.40 -8.51 2.37
CA GLN A 340 -31.26 -7.06 2.29
C GLN A 340 -32.27 -6.37 3.23
N ASN A 341 -31.80 -5.45 4.07
CA ASN A 341 -32.67 -4.64 4.92
C ASN A 341 -33.19 -3.44 4.11
N ASN A 342 -34.49 -3.36 3.89
CA ASN A 342 -35.13 -2.21 3.24
C ASN A 342 -35.22 -1.01 4.20
N ALA A 343 -34.10 -0.42 4.58
CA ALA A 343 -34.04 0.78 5.44
C ALA A 343 -34.09 2.11 4.64
N LYS A 344 -34.55 2.11 3.38
CA LYS A 344 -34.62 3.32 2.53
C LYS A 344 -36.02 3.78 2.12
N ASN A 345 -37.08 3.29 2.77
CA ASN A 345 -38.45 3.82 2.60
C ASN A 345 -39.05 4.22 3.95
N GLY A 346 -38.47 5.22 4.60
CA GLY A 346 -38.91 5.71 5.91
C GLY A 346 -38.55 7.16 6.17
N GLU A 347 -38.81 8.07 5.22
CA GLU A 347 -39.08 9.46 5.58
C GLU A 347 -40.59 9.63 5.72
N ASP A 348 -41.05 9.34 6.94
CA ASP A 348 -42.33 9.76 7.46
C ASP A 348 -42.33 11.28 7.58
N ASN A 349 -42.96 11.97 6.62
CA ASN A 349 -43.34 13.37 6.78
C ASN A 349 -44.56 13.44 7.70
N GLY A 350 -44.34 13.15 8.98
CA GLY A 350 -45.22 13.56 10.07
C GLY A 350 -45.14 15.07 10.25
N LYS A 351 -45.86 15.83 9.41
CA LYS A 351 -46.21 17.21 9.75
C LYS A 351 -47.39 17.20 10.71
N SER A 352 -47.05 17.53 11.95
CA SER A 352 -47.92 18.05 12.99
C SER A 352 -48.90 19.09 12.43
N THR A 353 -50.20 18.80 12.54
CA THR A 353 -51.26 19.75 12.91
C THR A 353 -52.45 18.97 13.47
#